data_AF-A0A0B7NJT7-F1
#
_entry.id   AF-A0A0B7NJT7-F1
#
_cell.length_a   1.000
_cell.length_b   1.000
_cell.length_c   1.000
_cell.angle_alpha   90.00
_cell.angle_beta   90.00
_cell.angle_gamma   90.00
#
_symmetry.space_group_name_H-M   'P 1'
#
loop_
_entity.id
_entity.type
_entity.pdbx_description
1 polymer ?
#
loop_
_entity_poly.entity_id
_entity_poly.type
_entity_poly.pdbx_seq_one_letter_code
_entity_poly.pdbx_strand_id
1 'polypeptide(L)'
;MDMIPIRLNYGMSREFIQKFRDALLVNNAEDEEKVRSYLDSLQSDHRDKMTFKQLMQKKSRWVLKRMRRHVPPPDELHASVKALFDIYEDSKCAVSEFSLFDRRCKAVAPSVLDSIKRGHISDPPGISWYYLLYIDKLGFPVYRCTRGTNSIEGGVHQNIVRKFASFNASPALTDCALADYRLRHNIQVQYKLILYVLEAPFLHLLIIIT
;
A
#
# COMPACT_ATOMS: atom_id res chain seq x y z
N MET A 1 -15.49 -8.92 0.31
CA MET A 1 -14.32 -9.53 0.97
C MET A 1 -14.56 -9.41 2.46
N ASP A 2 -14.72 -10.53 3.16
CA ASP A 2 -14.97 -10.49 4.60
C ASP A 2 -13.69 -10.03 5.30
N MET A 3 -13.68 -8.78 5.76
CA MET A 3 -12.57 -8.27 6.56
C MET A 3 -12.56 -8.99 7.90
N ILE A 4 -11.39 -9.46 8.33
CA ILE A 4 -11.20 -10.02 9.67
C ILE A 4 -11.49 -8.90 10.68
N PRO A 5 -12.53 -9.03 11.52
CA PRO A 5 -13.01 -7.93 12.35
C PRO A 5 -12.17 -7.78 13.63
N ILE A 6 -10.94 -7.28 13.50
CA ILE A 6 -10.00 -7.14 14.61
C ILE A 6 -10.21 -5.83 15.36
N ARG A 7 -10.18 -5.90 16.69
CA ARG A 7 -10.22 -4.70 17.55
C ARG A 7 -8.87 -4.00 17.55
N LEU A 8 -8.83 -2.76 17.05
CA LEU A 8 -7.61 -1.95 16.92
C LEU A 8 -7.05 -1.44 18.26
N ASN A 9 -7.84 -1.51 19.33
CA ASN A 9 -7.46 -0.98 20.64
C ASN A 9 -6.51 -1.90 21.41
N TYR A 10 -6.26 -3.11 20.92
CA TYR A 10 -5.34 -4.06 21.56
C TYR A 10 -3.91 -3.85 21.09
N GLY A 11 -2.95 -3.92 22.02
CA GLY A 11 -1.52 -3.67 21.73
C GLY A 11 -0.95 -4.53 20.60
N MET A 12 -1.39 -5.79 20.51
CA MET A 12 -0.94 -6.75 19.48
C MET A 12 -1.56 -6.52 18.10
N SER A 13 -2.66 -5.75 18.01
CA SER A 13 -3.37 -5.53 16.74
C SER A 13 -2.47 -4.89 15.67
N ARG A 14 -1.63 -3.94 16.09
CA ARG A 14 -0.70 -3.24 15.18
C ARG A 14 0.37 -4.17 14.62
N GLU A 15 0.90 -5.09 15.44
CA GLU A 15 1.88 -6.06 15.00
C GLU A 15 1.24 -7.09 14.07
N PHE A 16 0.07 -7.61 14.43
CA PHE A 16 -0.69 -8.53 13.57
C PHE A 16 -0.98 -7.91 12.21
N ILE A 17 -1.48 -6.68 12.14
CA ILE A 17 -1.79 -6.00 10.86
C ILE A 17 -0.52 -5.83 10.02
N GLN A 18 0.62 -5.53 10.63
CA GLN A 18 1.89 -5.44 9.91
C GLN A 18 2.31 -6.79 9.34
N LYS A 19 2.34 -7.84 10.17
CA LYS A 19 2.70 -9.19 9.71
C LYS A 19 1.73 -9.75 8.68
N PHE A 20 0.44 -9.49 8.84
CA PHE A 20 -0.59 -9.88 7.88
C PHE A 20 -0.38 -9.19 6.54
N ARG A 21 -0.12 -7.86 6.55
CA ARG A 21 0.24 -7.12 5.34
C ARG A 21 1.49 -7.68 4.67
N ASP A 22 2.52 -7.99 5.45
CA ASP A 22 3.81 -8.45 4.93
C ASP A 22 3.73 -9.90 4.42
N ALA A 23 2.83 -10.73 4.97
CA ALA A 23 2.49 -12.05 4.45
C ALA A 23 1.69 -11.97 3.14
N LEU A 24 0.79 -10.98 3.01
CA LEU A 24 0.01 -10.77 1.79
C LEU A 24 0.85 -10.15 0.65
N LEU A 25 1.74 -9.21 0.98
CA LEU A 25 2.49 -8.41 0.01
C LEU A 25 3.98 -8.60 0.23
N VAL A 26 4.53 -9.60 -0.46
CA VAL A 26 5.95 -9.96 -0.41
C VAL A 26 6.77 -8.97 -1.25
N ASN A 27 7.88 -8.51 -0.69
CA ASN A 27 8.81 -7.61 -1.38
C ASN A 27 9.52 -8.35 -2.52
N ASN A 28 9.80 -7.62 -3.61
CA ASN A 28 10.70 -8.12 -4.63
C ASN A 28 12.14 -8.16 -4.08
N ALA A 29 12.80 -9.32 -4.22
CA ALA A 29 14.14 -9.56 -3.66
C ALA A 29 15.21 -8.62 -4.24
N GLU A 30 15.15 -8.32 -5.54
CA GLU A 30 16.13 -7.44 -6.20
C GLU A 30 16.04 -6.00 -5.68
N ASP A 31 14.81 -5.49 -5.53
CA ASP A 31 14.58 -4.13 -5.07
C ASP A 31 14.96 -4.00 -3.58
N GLU A 32 14.66 -5.04 -2.78
CA GLU A 32 15.05 -5.10 -1.37
C GLU A 32 16.58 -5.12 -1.21
N GLU A 33 17.28 -5.90 -2.02
CA GLU A 33 18.73 -5.99 -1.98
C GLU A 33 19.40 -4.65 -2.34
N LYS A 34 18.87 -3.93 -3.34
CA LYS A 34 19.36 -2.58 -3.67
C LYS A 34 19.24 -1.61 -2.50
N VAL A 35 18.13 -1.67 -1.76
CA VAL A 35 17.93 -0.82 -0.58
C VAL A 35 18.88 -1.23 0.56
N ARG A 36 19.09 -2.54 0.78
CA ARG A 36 20.04 -3.05 1.77
C ARG A 36 21.48 -2.63 1.46
N SER A 37 21.92 -2.88 0.22
CA SER A 37 23.24 -2.46 -0.28
C SER A 37 23.48 -0.95 -0.12
N TYR A 38 22.47 -0.12 -0.36
CA TYR A 38 22.56 1.33 -0.11
C TYR A 38 22.68 1.66 1.38
N LEU A 39 21.91 1.01 2.26
CA LEU A 39 22.04 1.22 3.69
C LEU A 39 23.42 0.81 4.20
N ASP A 40 24.01 -0.23 3.62
CA ASP A 40 25.33 -0.72 3.99
C ASP A 40 26.45 0.20 3.52
N SER A 41 26.30 0.84 2.34
CA SER A 41 27.28 1.81 1.83
C SER A 41 27.29 3.14 2.59
N LEU A 42 26.26 3.46 3.37
CA LEU A 42 26.25 4.64 4.23
C LEU A 42 27.29 4.50 5.35
N GLN A 43 28.01 5.60 5.62
CA GLN A 43 28.92 5.72 6.77
C GLN A 43 28.16 5.55 8.09
N SER A 44 28.87 5.13 9.16
CA SER A 44 28.28 4.88 10.48
C SER A 44 27.54 6.08 11.05
N ASP A 45 28.08 7.28 10.82
CA ASP A 45 27.59 8.53 11.41
C ASP A 45 26.51 9.18 10.52
N HIS A 46 26.17 8.55 9.39
CA HIS A 46 25.17 9.07 8.50
C HIS A 46 23.80 9.03 9.18
N ARG A 47 23.07 10.16 9.16
CA ARG A 47 21.71 10.35 9.73
C ARG A 47 20.68 9.26 9.39
N ASP A 48 20.90 8.58 8.25
CA ASP A 48 19.99 7.58 7.68
C ASP A 48 20.53 6.14 7.81
N LYS A 49 21.68 5.94 8.47
CA LYS A 49 22.21 4.62 8.77
C LYS A 49 21.26 3.90 9.73
N MET A 50 20.63 2.84 9.25
CA MET A 50 19.73 1.99 10.04
C MET A 50 19.57 0.65 9.36
N THR A 51 19.15 -0.37 10.09
CA THR A 51 18.82 -1.67 9.51
C THR A 51 17.57 -1.54 8.62
N PHE A 52 17.45 -2.38 7.58
CA PHE A 52 16.26 -2.43 6.73
C PHE A 52 14.94 -2.53 7.53
N LYS A 53 14.92 -3.36 8.58
CA LYS A 53 13.76 -3.48 9.50
C LYS A 53 13.40 -2.15 10.17
N GLN A 54 14.39 -1.39 10.62
CA GLN A 54 14.19 -0.07 11.23
C GLN A 54 13.72 0.95 10.20
N LEU A 55 14.24 0.88 8.97
CA LEU A 55 13.82 1.73 7.86
C LEU A 55 12.36 1.48 7.48
N MET A 56 11.94 0.21 7.41
CA MET A 56 10.55 -0.17 7.16
C MET A 56 9.60 0.30 8.26
N GLN A 57 10.05 0.37 9.51
CA GLN A 57 9.25 0.88 10.63
C GLN A 57 9.16 2.42 10.62
N LYS A 58 10.28 3.12 10.45
CA LYS A 58 10.34 4.59 10.55
C LYS A 58 9.92 5.30 9.26
N LYS A 59 10.28 4.75 8.10
CA LYS A 59 10.13 5.38 6.77
C LYS A 59 9.47 4.45 5.75
N SER A 60 8.48 3.65 6.17
CA SER A 60 7.74 2.70 5.30
C SER A 60 7.33 3.30 3.95
N ARG A 61 6.73 4.50 3.93
CA ARG A 61 6.29 5.16 2.70
C ARG A 61 7.44 5.41 1.72
N TRP A 62 8.62 5.75 2.22
CA TRP A 62 9.78 6.02 1.38
C TRP A 62 10.28 4.72 0.73
N VAL A 63 10.35 3.63 1.50
CA VAL A 63 10.81 2.32 1.00
C VAL A 63 9.80 1.72 0.04
N LEU A 64 8.51 1.70 0.42
CA LEU A 64 7.44 1.09 -0.38
C LEU A 64 7.18 1.80 -1.72
N LYS A 65 7.65 3.05 -1.89
CA LYS A 65 7.60 3.75 -3.18
C LYS A 65 8.70 3.26 -4.15
N ARG A 66 9.76 2.64 -3.63
CA ARG A 66 10.97 2.22 -4.35
C ARG A 66 11.08 0.70 -4.49
N MET A 67 10.08 -0.04 -4.02
CA MET A 67 10.07 -1.50 -4.09
C MET A 67 8.78 -1.99 -4.75
N ARG A 68 8.93 -2.94 -5.67
CA ARG A 68 7.82 -3.74 -6.16
C ARG A 68 7.43 -4.77 -5.09
N ARG A 69 6.14 -5.07 -5.03
CA ARG A 69 5.60 -6.14 -4.18
C ARG A 69 4.71 -7.05 -4.99
N HIS A 70 4.58 -8.29 -4.58
CA HIS A 70 3.67 -9.24 -5.20
C HIS A 70 2.95 -10.05 -4.14
N VAL A 71 1.76 -10.51 -4.51
CA VAL A 71 1.01 -11.47 -3.74
C VAL A 71 1.44 -12.86 -4.22
N PRO A 72 1.95 -13.73 -3.34
CA PRO A 72 2.47 -15.04 -3.73
C PRO A 72 1.36 -15.98 -4.24
N PRO A 73 1.73 -17.12 -4.84
CA PRO A 73 0.79 -18.15 -5.27
C PRO A 73 -0.12 -18.64 -4.13
N PRO A 74 -1.30 -19.20 -4.44
CA PRO A 74 -2.30 -19.57 -3.43
C PRO A 74 -1.77 -20.49 -2.33
N ASP A 75 -0.92 -21.46 -2.67
CA ASP A 75 -0.39 -22.44 -1.71
C ASP A 75 0.57 -21.81 -0.70
N GLU A 76 1.53 -21.01 -1.18
CA GLU A 76 2.49 -20.28 -0.35
C GLU A 76 1.79 -19.23 0.52
N LEU A 77 0.83 -18.51 -0.06
CA LEU A 77 0.04 -17.51 0.64
C LEU A 77 -0.81 -18.13 1.75
N HIS A 78 -1.47 -19.25 1.44
CA HIS A 78 -2.29 -19.99 2.41
C HIS A 78 -1.44 -20.48 3.58
N ALA A 79 -0.27 -21.09 3.31
CA ALA A 79 0.64 -21.54 4.36
C ALA A 79 1.09 -20.38 5.26
N SER A 80 1.49 -19.26 4.66
CA SER A 80 1.98 -18.09 5.39
C SER A 80 0.89 -17.44 6.26
N VAL A 81 -0.32 -17.27 5.72
CA VAL A 81 -1.44 -16.67 6.45
C VAL A 81 -1.97 -17.61 7.53
N LYS A 82 -2.04 -18.91 7.25
CA LYS A 82 -2.45 -19.91 8.25
C LYS A 82 -1.47 -19.94 9.43
N ALA A 83 -0.16 -19.96 9.17
CA ALA A 83 0.83 -19.88 10.24
C ALA A 83 0.66 -18.62 11.09
N LEU A 84 0.34 -17.48 10.46
CA LEU A 84 0.06 -16.25 11.20
C LEU A 84 -1.21 -16.37 12.05
N PHE A 85 -2.29 -16.95 11.52
CA PHE A 85 -3.52 -17.15 12.29
C PHE A 85 -3.28 -18.08 13.48
N ASP A 86 -2.59 -19.20 13.26
CA ASP A 86 -2.27 -20.18 14.31
C ASP A 86 -1.46 -19.53 15.46
N ILE A 87 -0.55 -18.58 15.16
CA ILE A 87 0.21 -17.83 16.18
C ILE A 87 -0.69 -16.86 16.97
N TYR A 88 -1.57 -16.13 16.27
CA TYR A 88 -2.31 -15.01 16.84
C TYR A 88 -3.71 -15.36 17.37
N GLU A 89 -4.22 -16.55 17.04
CA GLU A 89 -5.57 -16.98 17.40
C GLU A 89 -5.80 -16.93 18.93
N ASP A 90 -4.86 -17.46 19.70
CA ASP A 90 -4.97 -17.54 21.16
C ASP A 90 -4.12 -16.48 21.89
N SER A 91 -3.52 -15.56 21.13
CA SER A 91 -2.76 -14.43 21.69
C SER A 91 -3.66 -13.50 22.48
N LYS A 92 -3.38 -13.33 23.78
CA LYS A 92 -4.14 -12.44 24.68
C LYS A 92 -3.48 -11.07 24.80
N CYS A 93 -4.30 -10.03 24.91
CA CYS A 93 -3.83 -8.69 25.24
C CYS A 93 -3.39 -8.65 26.71
N ALA A 94 -2.17 -8.20 26.99
CA ALA A 94 -1.64 -8.12 28.36
C ALA A 94 -2.46 -7.20 29.29
N VAL A 95 -3.14 -6.19 28.73
CA VAL A 95 -3.92 -5.22 29.52
C VAL A 95 -5.37 -5.67 29.71
N SER A 96 -6.01 -6.17 28.66
CA SER A 96 -7.44 -6.46 28.68
C SER A 96 -7.76 -7.95 28.82
N GLU A 97 -6.75 -8.82 28.76
CA GLU A 97 -6.82 -10.29 28.79
C GLU A 97 -7.65 -10.97 27.68
N PHE A 98 -8.40 -10.19 26.92
CA PHE A 98 -9.11 -10.65 25.73
C PHE A 98 -8.15 -11.13 24.64
N SER A 99 -8.52 -12.23 23.97
CA SER A 99 -7.85 -12.73 22.79
C SER A 99 -7.98 -11.75 21.63
N LEU A 100 -6.93 -11.65 20.81
CA LEU A 100 -6.95 -10.81 19.61
C LEU A 100 -8.04 -11.26 18.63
N PHE A 101 -8.24 -12.58 18.52
CA PHE A 101 -9.30 -13.17 17.71
C PHE A 101 -10.52 -13.43 18.57
N ASP A 102 -11.50 -12.50 18.49
CA ASP A 102 -12.82 -12.67 19.08
C ASP A 102 -13.59 -13.80 18.36
N ARG A 103 -14.70 -14.26 18.93
CA ARG A 103 -15.58 -15.30 18.34
C ARG A 103 -15.94 -14.99 16.89
N ARG A 104 -16.16 -13.71 16.58
CA ARG A 104 -16.46 -13.24 15.22
C ARG A 104 -15.25 -13.38 14.27
N CYS A 105 -14.03 -13.08 14.74
CA CYS A 105 -12.81 -13.28 13.95
C CYS A 105 -12.60 -14.77 13.66
N LYS A 106 -12.74 -15.62 14.67
CA LYS A 106 -12.59 -17.07 14.51
C LYS A 106 -13.60 -17.66 13.53
N ALA A 107 -14.82 -17.12 13.47
CA ALA A 107 -15.83 -17.53 12.49
C ALA A 107 -15.49 -17.10 11.04
N VAL A 108 -14.83 -15.95 10.85
CA VAL A 108 -14.49 -15.41 9.52
C VAL A 108 -13.16 -15.96 8.99
N ALA A 109 -12.21 -16.28 9.87
CA ALA A 109 -10.87 -16.72 9.49
C ALA A 109 -10.86 -17.92 8.50
N PRO A 110 -11.69 -18.97 8.65
CA PRO A 110 -11.76 -20.06 7.67
C PRO A 110 -12.20 -19.61 6.28
N SER A 111 -13.16 -18.68 6.19
CA SER A 111 -13.64 -18.12 4.91
C SER A 111 -12.54 -17.34 4.18
N VAL A 112 -11.71 -16.63 4.95
CA VAL A 112 -10.53 -15.92 4.41
C VAL A 112 -9.52 -16.93 3.87
N LEU A 113 -9.21 -17.99 4.62
CA LEU A 113 -8.28 -19.04 4.17
C LEU A 113 -8.80 -19.79 2.93
N ASP A 114 -10.10 -20.09 2.87
CA ASP A 114 -10.74 -20.70 1.69
C ASP A 114 -10.65 -19.77 0.46
N SER A 115 -10.87 -18.47 0.65
CA SER A 115 -10.72 -17.47 -0.42
C SER A 115 -9.28 -17.38 -0.94
N ILE A 116 -8.28 -17.49 -0.06
CA ILE A 116 -6.87 -17.55 -0.43
C ILE A 116 -6.59 -18.83 -1.23
N LYS A 117 -7.06 -19.99 -0.73
CA LYS A 117 -6.83 -21.29 -1.35
C LYS A 117 -7.41 -21.36 -2.77
N ARG A 118 -8.54 -20.70 -3.01
CA ARG A 118 -9.15 -20.57 -4.35
C ARG A 118 -8.41 -19.60 -5.28
N GLY A 119 -7.37 -18.92 -4.79
CA GLY A 119 -6.56 -17.99 -5.57
C GLY A 119 -7.22 -16.64 -5.86
N HIS A 120 -8.28 -16.28 -5.13
CA HIS A 120 -8.97 -14.99 -5.34
C HIS A 120 -8.11 -13.76 -4.99
N ILE A 121 -7.04 -13.97 -4.24
CA ILE A 121 -6.18 -12.91 -3.68
C ILE A 121 -4.83 -12.87 -4.38
N SER A 122 -4.33 -14.01 -4.85
CA SER A 122 -3.02 -14.14 -5.50
C SER A 122 -2.96 -13.38 -6.81
N ASP A 123 -1.77 -12.88 -7.14
CA ASP A 123 -1.57 -12.24 -8.42
C ASP A 123 -1.54 -13.28 -9.56
N PRO A 124 -2.11 -12.96 -10.73
CA PRO A 124 -1.93 -13.79 -11.91
C PRO A 124 -0.45 -13.80 -12.33
N PRO A 125 0.07 -14.95 -12.81
CA PRO A 125 1.46 -15.07 -13.23
C PRO A 125 1.73 -14.17 -14.45
N GLY A 126 2.92 -13.56 -14.49
CA GLY A 126 3.39 -12.77 -15.63
C GLY A 126 2.85 -11.34 -15.74
N ILE A 127 2.00 -10.89 -14.81
CA ILE A 127 1.47 -9.52 -14.82
C ILE A 127 2.22 -8.64 -13.81
N SER A 128 2.91 -7.61 -14.29
CA SER A 128 3.50 -6.59 -13.41
C SER A 128 2.46 -5.55 -13.01
N TRP A 129 2.18 -5.47 -11.71
CA TRP A 129 1.32 -4.43 -11.15
C TRP A 129 2.05 -3.13 -10.80
N TYR A 130 3.30 -3.00 -11.23
CA TYR A 130 4.12 -1.83 -10.97
C TYR A 130 4.73 -1.33 -12.27
N TYR A 131 4.62 -0.02 -12.49
CA TYR A 131 5.33 0.67 -13.56
C TYR A 131 6.31 1.67 -12.98
N LEU A 132 7.46 1.80 -13.64
CA LEU A 132 8.47 2.79 -13.31
C LEU A 132 7.92 4.18 -13.64
N LEU A 133 7.99 5.10 -12.68
CA LEU A 133 7.69 6.51 -12.91
C LEU A 133 8.93 7.28 -13.29
N TYR A 134 9.95 7.23 -12.45
CA TYR A 134 11.21 7.96 -12.60
C TYR A 134 12.30 7.34 -11.74
N ILE A 135 13.55 7.76 -11.96
CA ILE A 135 14.70 7.41 -11.12
C ILE A 135 14.98 8.60 -10.19
N ASP A 136 15.05 8.35 -8.89
CA ASP A 136 15.30 9.36 -7.89
C ASP A 136 16.76 9.85 -7.90
N LYS A 137 17.05 10.97 -7.22
CA LYS A 137 18.40 11.54 -7.08
C LYS A 137 19.42 10.56 -6.48
N LEU A 138 18.92 9.57 -5.73
CA LEU A 138 19.70 8.50 -5.12
C LEU A 138 19.89 7.28 -6.04
N GLY A 139 19.46 7.36 -7.31
CA GLY A 139 19.54 6.26 -8.27
C GLY A 139 18.47 5.18 -8.11
N PHE A 140 17.50 5.36 -7.21
CA PHE A 140 16.45 4.37 -6.98
C PHE A 140 15.29 4.51 -7.97
N PRO A 141 14.80 3.41 -8.55
CA PRO A 141 13.56 3.42 -9.31
C PRO A 141 12.38 3.73 -8.37
N VAL A 142 11.53 4.66 -8.78
CA VAL A 142 10.29 4.99 -8.08
C VAL A 142 9.14 4.40 -8.86
N TYR A 143 8.38 3.51 -8.23
CA TYR A 143 7.29 2.79 -8.88
C TYR A 143 5.92 3.36 -8.51
N ARG A 144 4.97 3.19 -9.42
CA ARG A 144 3.54 3.35 -9.15
C ARG A 144 2.86 1.99 -9.27
N CYS A 145 2.11 1.64 -8.24
CA CYS A 145 1.32 0.42 -8.24
C CYS A 145 -0.01 0.66 -8.97
N THR A 146 -0.36 -0.24 -9.87
CA THR A 146 -1.70 -0.34 -10.50
C THR A 146 -2.66 -1.17 -9.67
N ARG A 147 -2.18 -2.00 -8.72
CA ARG A 147 -3.06 -2.56 -7.69
C ARG A 147 -3.63 -1.37 -6.96
N GLY A 148 -4.86 -1.04 -7.28
CA GLY A 148 -5.54 0.04 -6.64
C GLY A 148 -5.61 -0.26 -5.15
N THR A 149 -4.68 0.27 -4.35
CA THR A 149 -5.07 0.83 -3.06
C THR A 149 -5.71 2.14 -3.39
N ASN A 150 -6.82 2.04 -4.10
CA ASN A 150 -7.50 3.23 -4.42
C ASN A 150 -8.10 3.67 -3.10
N SER A 151 -7.74 4.87 -2.75
CA SER A 151 -8.72 5.79 -2.25
C SER A 151 -9.87 5.94 -3.28
N ILE A 152 -10.40 4.92 -3.99
CA ILE A 152 -11.57 5.17 -4.86
C ILE A 152 -12.78 5.30 -3.95
N GLU A 153 -12.89 4.56 -2.86
CA GLU A 153 -13.82 4.96 -1.78
C GLU A 153 -13.39 6.28 -1.12
N GLY A 154 -12.09 6.61 -1.06
CA GLY A 154 -11.52 7.73 -0.29
C GLY A 154 -11.10 9.02 -1.04
N GLY A 155 -11.22 9.09 -2.36
CA GLY A 155 -10.39 9.99 -3.18
C GLY A 155 -11.06 10.39 -4.47
N VAL A 156 -11.89 9.52 -5.05
CA VAL A 156 -12.99 9.97 -5.91
C VAL A 156 -14.28 10.01 -5.09
N HIS A 157 -14.69 8.90 -4.46
CA HIS A 157 -15.95 8.85 -3.72
C HIS A 157 -15.95 9.75 -2.48
N GLN A 158 -14.98 9.71 -1.56
CA GLN A 158 -14.97 10.68 -0.44
C GLN A 158 -14.81 12.12 -0.92
N ASN A 159 -14.13 12.38 -2.03
CA ASN A 159 -14.05 13.74 -2.56
C ASN A 159 -15.39 14.20 -3.13
N ILE A 160 -16.15 13.30 -3.76
CA ILE A 160 -17.54 13.52 -4.16
C ILE A 160 -18.36 13.71 -2.87
N VAL A 161 -18.45 12.72 -1.99
CA VAL A 161 -19.22 12.80 -0.73
C VAL A 161 -18.89 14.06 0.08
N ARG A 162 -17.61 14.44 0.28
CA ARG A 162 -17.29 15.69 1.00
C ARG A 162 -17.75 16.96 0.28
N LYS A 163 -17.68 16.97 -1.06
CA LYS A 163 -18.11 18.13 -1.86
C LYS A 163 -19.62 18.21 -2.05
N PHE A 164 -20.32 17.08 -1.94
CA PHE A 164 -21.75 16.98 -2.24
C PHE A 164 -22.62 16.78 -1.00
N ALA A 165 -22.13 16.14 0.07
CA ALA A 165 -22.93 15.82 1.26
C ALA A 165 -23.44 17.06 2.01
N SER A 166 -22.76 18.21 1.88
CA SER A 166 -23.21 19.47 2.46
C SER A 166 -24.21 20.23 1.57
N PHE A 167 -24.33 19.86 0.30
CA PHE A 167 -25.25 20.49 -0.63
C PHE A 167 -26.48 19.59 -0.77
N ASN A 168 -27.67 20.12 -0.47
CA ASN A 168 -28.93 19.51 -0.90
C ASN A 168 -29.09 19.70 -2.42
N ALA A 169 -28.14 19.16 -3.18
CA ALA A 169 -28.04 19.35 -4.62
C ALA A 169 -29.16 18.59 -5.32
N SER A 170 -29.84 19.26 -6.25
CA SER A 170 -30.76 18.59 -7.16
C SER A 170 -29.97 17.63 -8.08
N PRO A 171 -30.63 16.65 -8.72
CA PRO A 171 -29.98 15.77 -9.68
C PRO A 171 -29.21 16.51 -10.78
N ALA A 172 -29.76 17.63 -11.28
CA ALA A 172 -29.12 18.44 -12.32
C ALA A 172 -27.81 19.11 -11.83
N LEU A 173 -27.83 19.69 -10.62
CA LEU A 173 -26.62 20.29 -10.03
C LEU A 173 -25.53 19.23 -9.77
N THR A 174 -25.95 18.04 -9.34
CA THR A 174 -25.05 16.91 -9.11
C THR A 174 -24.34 16.51 -10.41
N ASP A 175 -25.08 16.40 -11.51
CA ASP A 175 -24.51 16.05 -12.82
C ASP A 175 -23.50 17.10 -13.32
N CYS A 176 -23.84 18.39 -13.25
CA CYS A 176 -22.92 19.47 -13.64
C CYS A 176 -21.62 19.47 -12.83
N ALA A 177 -21.71 19.31 -11.51
CA ALA A 177 -20.52 19.32 -10.65
C ALA A 177 -19.68 18.04 -10.76
N LEU A 178 -20.31 16.89 -11.06
CA LEU A 178 -19.58 15.67 -11.42
C LEU A 178 -18.84 15.83 -12.75
N ALA A 179 -19.45 16.48 -13.73
CA ALA A 179 -18.81 16.78 -15.01
C ALA A 179 -17.58 17.69 -14.84
N ASP A 180 -17.69 18.79 -14.07
CA ASP A 180 -16.53 19.66 -13.75
C ASP A 180 -15.43 18.90 -13.00
N TYR A 181 -15.82 18.07 -12.01
CA TYR A 181 -14.85 17.24 -11.28
C TYR A 181 -14.10 16.28 -12.21
N ARG A 182 -14.81 15.56 -13.08
CA ARG A 182 -14.21 14.63 -14.05
C ARG A 182 -13.24 15.36 -14.98
N LEU A 183 -13.64 16.52 -15.50
CA LEU A 183 -12.80 17.33 -16.38
C LEU A 183 -11.50 17.75 -15.68
N ARG A 184 -11.60 18.37 -14.49
CA ARG A 184 -10.42 18.81 -13.73
C ARG A 184 -9.53 17.65 -13.32
N HIS A 185 -10.11 16.53 -12.91
CA HIS A 185 -9.37 15.34 -12.55
C HIS A 185 -8.56 14.80 -13.74
N ASN A 186 -9.21 14.65 -14.90
CA ASN A 186 -8.57 14.16 -16.12
C ASN A 186 -7.44 15.10 -16.57
N ILE A 187 -7.67 16.41 -16.55
CA ILE A 187 -6.64 17.42 -16.84
C ILE A 187 -5.44 17.25 -15.88
N GLN A 188 -5.66 17.15 -14.58
CA GLN A 188 -4.57 17.00 -13.61
C GLN A 188 -3.79 15.68 -13.76
N VAL A 189 -4.49 14.58 -14.06
CA VAL A 189 -3.85 13.28 -14.30
C VAL A 189 -3.03 13.32 -15.59
N GLN A 190 -3.55 13.97 -16.63
CA GLN A 190 -2.88 14.14 -17.91
C GLN A 190 -1.63 15.05 -17.78
N TYR A 191 -1.72 16.19 -17.11
CA TYR A 191 -0.56 17.07 -16.85
C TYR A 191 0.54 16.34 -16.08
N LYS A 192 0.17 15.54 -15.07
CA LYS A 192 1.15 14.70 -14.37
C LYS A 192 1.82 13.74 -15.35
N LEU A 193 1.05 13.03 -16.18
CA LEU A 193 1.62 12.12 -17.17
C LEU A 193 2.59 12.83 -18.13
N ILE A 194 2.22 14.01 -18.64
CA ILE A 194 3.02 14.78 -19.61
C ILE A 194 4.31 15.31 -18.97
N LEU A 195 4.24 15.85 -17.76
CA LEU A 195 5.45 16.30 -17.04
C LEU A 195 6.39 15.14 -16.74
N TYR A 196 5.88 13.96 -16.35
CA TYR A 196 6.73 12.78 -16.10
C TYR A 196 7.34 12.17 -17.37
N VAL A 197 6.70 12.33 -18.54
CA VAL A 197 7.25 11.86 -19.83
C VAL A 197 8.28 12.84 -20.42
N LEU A 198 8.16 14.14 -20.14
CA LEU A 198 9.05 15.17 -20.69
C LEU A 198 10.25 15.54 -19.79
N GLU A 199 10.24 15.20 -18.50
CA GLU A 199 11.34 15.49 -17.55
C GLU A 199 12.46 14.44 -17.52
N ALA A 200 12.55 13.54 -18.51
CA ALA A 200 13.62 12.53 -18.55
C ALA A 200 15.01 13.04 -18.98
N PRO A 201 15.18 14.26 -19.56
CA PRO A 201 16.54 14.84 -19.63
C PRO A 201 16.69 16.37 -19.42
N PHE A 202 15.63 17.16 -19.14
CA PHE A 202 15.74 18.64 -19.23
C PHE A 202 15.92 19.42 -17.93
N LEU A 203 16.02 18.77 -16.77
CA LEU A 203 16.12 19.46 -15.47
C LEU A 203 17.52 20.03 -15.13
N HIS A 204 18.31 20.40 -16.14
CA HIS A 204 19.58 21.10 -15.96
C HIS A 204 19.56 22.58 -16.37
N LEU A 205 18.46 23.11 -16.91
CA LEU A 205 18.47 24.49 -17.47
C LEU A 205 17.47 25.48 -16.87
N LEU A 206 16.63 25.10 -15.90
CA LEU A 206 15.60 26.02 -15.35
C LEU A 206 15.76 26.33 -13.86
N ILE A 207 17.00 26.56 -13.40
CA ILE A 207 17.31 27.19 -12.10
C ILE A 207 18.08 28.52 -12.29
N ILE A 208 18.31 28.99 -13.51
CA ILE A 208 19.07 30.23 -13.74
C ILE A 208 18.20 31.49 -13.96
N ILE A 209 16.89 31.39 -14.17
CA ILE A 209 16.06 32.61 -14.32
C ILE A 209 14.70 32.40 -13.68
N THR A 210 14.60 32.64 -12.37
CA THR A 210 13.55 33.41 -11.67
C THR A 210 13.66 33.22 -10.16
#